data_AF-A0A836SX04-F1
#
_entry.id   AF-A0A836SX04-F1
#
_cell.length_a   1.000
_cell.length_b   1.000
_cell.length_c   1.000
_cell.angle_alpha   90.00
_cell.angle_beta   90.00
_cell.angle_gamma   90.00
#
_symmetry.space_group_name_H-M   'P 1'
#
loop_
_entity.id
_entity.type
_entity.pdbx_description
1 polymer ?
#
loop_
_entity_poly.entity_id
_entity_poly.type
_entity_poly.pdbx_seq_one_letter_code
_entity_poly.pdbx_strand_id
1 'polypeptide(L)'
;MKTMKKNFVIIGIFFLFGTIGYSQENFTPAQSRNKQISTLLDYRFIGGTYTFEKIFNTTVTYPDIARKNCIQGIIIVSFDVTCDGKLGFVTIKNPLHYDIDNEVKKFFISTNGHWNKCHNSKYEHFDIPIQFKLKGTKTITEEGLFTFEGKNPGYVCNGEDYYLAKAKKYLDKKKPKKAIANLDILIRFDPFNQSYFEMKKQAIKMSGKKKKRK
;
A
#
# COMPACT_ATOMS: atom_id res chain seq x y z
N MET A 1 0.22 66.97 59.41
CA MET A 1 1.29 65.95 59.56
C MET A 1 1.22 65.04 58.33
N LYS A 2 2.29 65.02 57.52
CA LYS A 2 2.35 64.47 56.14
C LYS A 2 1.96 62.99 56.07
N THR A 3 0.97 62.65 55.25
CA THR A 3 0.68 61.28 54.78
C THR A 3 1.41 61.04 53.45
N MET A 4 2.47 60.23 53.48
CA MET A 4 3.17 59.75 52.28
C MET A 4 2.35 58.63 51.62
N LYS A 5 1.85 58.88 50.40
CA LYS A 5 1.35 57.84 49.50
C LYS A 5 2.53 57.03 48.97
N LYS A 6 2.56 55.73 49.27
CA LYS A 6 3.56 54.77 48.76
C LYS A 6 3.00 54.13 47.49
N ASN A 7 3.43 54.61 46.33
CA ASN A 7 3.05 54.03 45.04
C ASN A 7 3.80 52.70 44.84
N PHE A 8 3.07 51.58 44.86
CA PHE A 8 3.57 50.29 44.43
C PHE A 8 3.56 50.23 42.90
N VAL A 9 4.74 50.26 42.28
CA VAL A 9 4.90 49.93 40.85
C VAL A 9 4.97 48.42 40.76
N ILE A 10 3.87 47.78 40.34
CA ILE A 10 3.86 46.36 39.99
C ILE A 10 4.39 46.26 38.55
N ILE A 11 5.66 45.87 38.40
CA ILE A 11 6.24 45.52 37.10
C ILE A 11 5.65 44.16 36.71
N GLY A 12 4.59 44.19 35.91
CA GLY A 12 4.00 42.99 35.33
C GLY A 12 4.93 42.40 34.28
N ILE A 13 5.68 41.36 34.64
CA ILE A 13 6.40 40.53 33.68
C ILE A 13 5.35 39.70 32.93
N PHE A 14 4.94 40.20 31.75
CA PHE A 14 4.19 39.42 30.78
C PHE A 14 5.10 38.32 30.23
N PHE A 15 5.06 37.13 30.83
CA PHE A 15 5.54 35.92 30.17
C PHE A 15 4.61 35.62 28.99
N LEU A 16 4.99 36.11 27.81
CA LEU A 16 4.50 35.57 26.54
C LEU A 16 5.03 34.14 26.42
N PHE A 17 4.36 33.19 27.08
CA PHE A 17 4.44 31.78 26.71
C PHE A 17 3.81 31.68 25.32
N GLY A 18 4.61 31.89 24.29
CA GLY A 18 4.25 31.52 22.93
C GLY A 18 3.88 30.05 22.97
N THR A 19 2.60 29.76 22.80
CA THR A 19 2.14 28.39 22.59
C THR A 19 2.73 27.96 21.26
N ILE A 20 3.84 27.22 21.31
CA ILE A 20 4.31 26.48 20.14
C ILE A 20 3.22 25.44 19.88
N GLY A 21 2.30 25.76 18.98
CA GLY A 21 1.34 24.81 18.46
C GLY A 21 2.13 23.75 17.71
N TYR A 22 2.35 22.59 18.32
CA TYR A 22 2.83 21.43 17.60
C TYR A 22 1.77 21.06 16.56
N SER A 23 2.01 21.36 15.27
CA SER A 23 1.15 20.84 14.21
C SER A 23 1.33 19.34 14.16
N GLN A 24 0.31 18.56 14.54
CA GLN A 24 0.34 17.13 14.29
C GLN A 24 0.14 16.90 12.79
N GLU A 25 1.11 16.23 12.18
CA GLU A 25 1.03 15.80 10.79
C GLU A 25 0.00 14.67 10.69
N ASN A 26 -1.11 14.92 10.00
CA ASN A 26 -2.16 13.91 9.81
C ASN A 26 -1.74 12.94 8.69
N PHE A 27 -1.11 11.82 9.07
CA PHE A 27 -0.77 10.76 8.14
C PHE A 27 -2.01 9.92 7.79
N THR A 28 -2.16 9.58 6.51
CA THR A 28 -3.09 8.54 6.08
C THR A 28 -2.67 7.17 6.64
N PRO A 29 -3.58 6.17 6.69
CA PRO A 29 -3.21 4.80 7.06
C PRO A 29 -2.09 4.23 6.19
N ALA A 30 -2.12 4.49 4.89
CA ALA A 30 -1.08 4.07 3.95
C ALA A 30 0.29 4.67 4.29
N GLN A 31 0.34 5.99 4.51
CA GLN A 31 1.59 6.68 4.90
C GLN A 31 2.15 6.16 6.23
N SER A 32 1.28 5.93 7.22
CA SER A 32 1.69 5.39 8.52
C SER A 32 2.29 3.98 8.38
N ARG A 33 1.62 3.09 7.64
CA ARG A 33 2.09 1.74 7.34
C ARG A 33 3.41 1.75 6.58
N ASN A 34 3.49 2.53 5.50
CA ASN A 34 4.68 2.60 4.66
C ASN A 34 5.88 3.19 5.41
N LYS A 35 5.66 4.17 6.29
CA LYS A 35 6.70 4.71 7.18
C LYS A 35 7.23 3.64 8.14
N GLN A 36 6.37 2.83 8.73
CA GLN A 36 6.78 1.72 9.60
C GLN A 36 7.59 0.67 8.83
N ILE A 37 7.13 0.27 7.65
CA ILE A 37 7.86 -0.69 6.80
C ILE A 37 9.21 -0.13 6.37
N SER A 38 9.27 1.14 5.96
CA SER A 38 10.52 1.78 5.55
C SER A 38 11.52 1.85 6.71
N THR A 39 11.05 2.27 7.89
CA THR A 39 11.89 2.28 9.11
C THR A 39 12.44 0.89 9.42
N LEU A 40 11.63 -0.15 9.23
CA LEU A 40 12.06 -1.53 9.47
C LEU A 40 13.08 -2.00 8.42
N LEU A 41 12.86 -1.69 7.14
CA LEU A 41 13.81 -2.00 6.07
C LEU A 41 15.13 -1.24 6.24
N ASP A 42 15.09 0.02 6.66
CA ASP A 42 16.28 0.82 6.97
C ASP A 42 17.12 0.21 8.09
N TYR A 43 16.46 -0.43 9.05
CA TYR A 43 17.14 -1.18 10.12
C TYR A 43 17.64 -2.55 9.66
N ARG A 44 16.84 -3.29 8.89
CA ARG A 44 17.06 -4.73 8.64
C ARG A 44 17.73 -5.06 7.32
N PHE A 45 17.58 -4.24 6.28
CA PHE A 45 18.15 -4.49 4.96
C PHE A 45 19.45 -3.70 4.77
N ILE A 46 20.48 -4.31 4.21
CA ILE A 46 21.76 -3.64 3.95
C ILE A 46 21.52 -2.52 2.94
N GLY A 47 21.77 -1.27 3.36
CA GLY A 47 21.51 -0.08 2.56
C GLY A 47 20.05 0.41 2.59
N GLY A 48 19.22 -0.19 3.43
CA GLY A 48 17.86 0.25 3.75
C GLY A 48 16.84 0.16 2.61
N THR A 49 15.72 0.86 2.80
CA THR A 49 14.54 0.84 1.91
C THR A 49 14.91 1.23 0.47
N TYR A 50 15.73 2.26 0.32
CA TYR A 50 16.20 2.72 -0.99
C TYR A 50 16.96 1.62 -1.75
N THR A 51 17.88 0.92 -1.07
CA THR A 51 18.66 -0.15 -1.70
C THR A 51 17.78 -1.36 -2.00
N PHE A 52 16.84 -1.69 -1.12
CA PHE A 52 15.85 -2.74 -1.37
C PHE A 52 15.06 -2.48 -2.66
N GLU A 53 14.48 -1.28 -2.80
CA GLU A 53 13.74 -0.89 -4.01
C GLU A 53 14.64 -0.88 -5.26
N LYS A 54 15.87 -0.39 -5.14
CA LYS A 54 16.83 -0.39 -6.26
C LYS A 54 17.15 -1.80 -6.76
N ILE A 55 17.41 -2.75 -5.85
CA ILE A 55 17.67 -4.14 -6.22
C ILE A 55 16.40 -4.75 -6.81
N PHE A 56 15.22 -4.45 -6.26
CA PHE A 56 13.94 -4.89 -6.83
C PHE A 56 13.79 -4.44 -8.28
N ASN A 57 13.95 -3.14 -8.53
CA ASN A 57 13.77 -2.54 -9.86
C ASN A 57 14.78 -3.04 -10.91
N THR A 58 15.93 -3.58 -10.48
CA THR A 58 16.96 -4.11 -11.39
C THR A 58 16.90 -5.63 -11.56
N THR A 59 16.24 -6.33 -10.65
CA THR A 59 16.16 -7.80 -10.64
C THR A 59 14.82 -8.31 -11.18
N VAL A 60 13.72 -7.65 -10.81
CA VAL A 60 12.37 -8.10 -11.16
C VAL A 60 12.06 -7.73 -12.60
N THR A 61 11.60 -8.72 -13.38
CA THR A 61 11.04 -8.47 -14.71
C THR A 61 9.53 -8.32 -14.61
N TYR A 62 8.97 -7.31 -15.27
CA TYR A 62 7.53 -7.27 -15.51
C TYR A 62 7.22 -8.22 -16.68
N PRO A 63 6.55 -9.37 -16.52
CA PRO A 63 6.43 -10.35 -17.60
C PRO A 63 5.62 -9.85 -18.80
N ASP A 64 6.04 -10.19 -20.01
CA ASP A 64 5.36 -9.82 -21.26
C ASP A 64 3.89 -10.20 -21.28
N ILE A 65 3.57 -11.41 -20.80
CA ILE A 65 2.20 -11.92 -20.74
C ILE A 65 1.34 -11.07 -19.80
N ALA A 66 1.89 -10.59 -18.68
CA ALA A 66 1.18 -9.71 -17.76
C ALA A 66 0.90 -8.34 -18.40
N ARG A 67 1.90 -7.76 -19.10
CA ARG A 67 1.74 -6.47 -19.80
C ARG A 67 0.71 -6.57 -20.93
N LYS A 68 0.73 -7.65 -21.72
CA LYS A 68 -0.26 -7.93 -22.78
C LYS A 68 -1.68 -8.06 -22.26
N ASN A 69 -1.84 -8.61 -21.06
CA ASN A 69 -3.13 -8.79 -20.40
C ASN A 69 -3.53 -7.61 -19.50
N CYS A 70 -2.80 -6.49 -19.55
CA CYS A 70 -3.06 -5.30 -18.73
C CYS A 70 -3.19 -5.62 -17.23
N ILE A 71 -2.40 -6.57 -16.75
CA ILE A 71 -2.37 -6.92 -15.33
C ILE A 71 -1.74 -5.76 -14.59
N GLN A 72 -2.37 -5.31 -13.51
CA GLN A 72 -1.94 -4.20 -12.68
C GLN A 72 -2.48 -4.43 -11.27
N GLY A 73 -1.85 -3.82 -10.28
CA GLY A 73 -2.34 -3.82 -8.92
C GLY A 73 -1.26 -3.89 -7.88
N ILE A 74 -1.66 -4.06 -6.63
CA ILE A 74 -0.73 -4.16 -5.50
C ILE A 74 -0.59 -5.62 -5.12
N ILE A 75 0.63 -6.13 -5.03
CA ILE A 75 0.91 -7.39 -4.33
C ILE A 75 1.31 -7.08 -2.90
N ILE A 76 0.89 -7.91 -1.96
CA ILE A 76 1.35 -7.86 -0.57
C ILE A 76 2.20 -9.11 -0.35
N VAL A 77 3.50 -8.90 -0.18
CA VAL A 77 4.46 -9.97 0.09
C VAL A 77 4.71 -10.05 1.58
N SER A 78 4.44 -11.21 2.15
CA SER A 78 4.61 -11.53 3.57
C SER A 78 5.72 -12.54 3.74
N PHE A 79 6.70 -12.23 4.56
CA PHE A 79 7.86 -13.09 4.79
C PHE A 79 8.52 -12.76 6.12
N ASP A 80 9.31 -13.70 6.61
CA ASP A 80 10.13 -13.54 7.79
C ASP A 80 11.62 -13.58 7.41
N VAL A 81 12.43 -12.83 8.15
CA VAL A 81 13.89 -12.90 8.13
C VAL A 81 14.37 -12.96 9.56
N THR A 82 14.90 -14.10 9.97
CA THR A 82 15.43 -14.30 11.31
C THR A 82 16.52 -13.27 11.66
N CYS A 83 16.77 -13.05 12.94
CA CYS A 83 17.77 -12.10 13.39
C CYS A 83 19.22 -12.46 13.01
N ASP A 84 19.49 -13.70 12.58
CA ASP A 84 20.77 -14.09 11.95
C ASP A 84 20.80 -13.89 10.42
N GLY A 85 19.73 -13.36 9.84
CA GLY A 85 19.67 -12.93 8.44
C GLY A 85 19.20 -14.00 7.44
N LYS A 86 18.54 -15.08 7.91
CA LYS A 86 18.02 -16.14 7.03
C LYS A 86 16.58 -15.83 6.63
N LEU A 87 16.32 -15.85 5.32
CA LEU A 87 14.97 -15.71 4.78
C LEU A 87 14.14 -16.97 5.08
N GLY A 88 12.96 -16.76 5.64
CA GLY A 88 11.92 -17.77 5.81
C GLY A 88 11.04 -17.94 4.58
N PHE A 89 9.80 -18.38 4.80
CA PHE A 89 8.87 -18.63 3.69
C PHE A 89 8.28 -17.33 3.15
N VAL A 90 8.30 -17.17 1.82
CA VAL A 90 7.74 -16.01 1.13
C VAL A 90 6.34 -16.31 0.62
N THR A 91 5.35 -15.61 1.17
CA THR A 91 3.93 -15.73 0.81
C THR A 91 3.44 -14.48 0.09
N ILE A 92 2.72 -14.65 -1.01
CA ILE A 92 2.00 -13.56 -1.66
C ILE A 92 0.53 -13.65 -1.22
N LYS A 93 0.07 -12.68 -0.42
CA LYS A 93 -1.27 -12.68 0.18
C LYS A 93 -2.38 -12.48 -0.85
N ASN A 94 -2.09 -11.75 -1.93
CA ASN A 94 -3.02 -11.44 -3.01
C ASN A 94 -2.28 -11.51 -4.36
N PRO A 95 -2.20 -12.70 -4.98
CA PRO A 95 -1.45 -12.89 -6.21
C PRO A 95 -2.04 -12.08 -7.37
N LEU A 96 -1.18 -11.54 -8.23
CA LEU A 96 -1.58 -10.90 -9.49
C LEU A 96 -1.57 -11.89 -10.66
N HIS A 97 -0.91 -13.03 -10.51
CA HIS A 97 -0.71 -14.06 -11.52
C HIS A 97 0.10 -13.57 -12.73
N TYR A 98 0.03 -14.29 -13.85
CA TYR A 98 0.74 -13.94 -15.09
C TYR A 98 2.26 -13.83 -14.91
N ASP A 99 2.80 -14.72 -14.09
CA ASP A 99 4.23 -14.85 -13.76
C ASP A 99 4.82 -13.71 -12.91
N ILE A 100 4.05 -12.66 -12.61
CA ILE A 100 4.50 -11.58 -11.70
C ILE A 100 4.89 -12.17 -10.33
N ASP A 101 4.04 -13.05 -9.81
CA ASP A 101 4.23 -13.66 -8.49
C ASP A 101 5.55 -14.45 -8.39
N ASN A 102 5.97 -15.07 -9.49
CA ASN A 102 7.21 -15.85 -9.55
C ASN A 102 8.43 -14.94 -9.61
N GLU A 103 8.39 -13.89 -10.43
CA GLU A 103 9.47 -12.88 -10.52
C GLU A 103 9.72 -12.21 -9.17
N VAL A 104 8.64 -11.90 -8.45
CA VAL A 104 8.71 -11.35 -7.10
C VAL A 104 9.36 -12.36 -6.14
N LYS A 105 8.90 -13.61 -6.11
CA LYS A 105 9.49 -14.64 -5.25
C LYS A 105 10.97 -14.86 -5.53
N LYS A 106 11.39 -14.86 -6.80
CA LYS A 106 12.82 -14.95 -7.19
C LYS A 106 13.62 -13.79 -6.58
N PHE A 107 13.12 -12.56 -6.67
CA PHE A 107 13.77 -11.42 -6.03
C PHE A 107 13.90 -11.62 -4.52
N PHE A 108 12.83 -12.02 -3.81
CA PHE A 108 12.92 -12.24 -2.37
C PHE A 108 13.96 -13.30 -2.01
N ILE A 109 14.03 -14.41 -2.75
CA ILE A 109 15.06 -15.45 -2.55
C ILE A 109 16.47 -14.86 -2.75
N SER A 110 16.66 -13.96 -3.73
CA SER A 110 17.96 -13.29 -3.94
C SER A 110 18.37 -12.32 -2.83
N THR A 111 17.48 -11.98 -1.89
CA THR A 111 17.83 -11.13 -0.75
C THR A 111 18.61 -11.86 0.35
N ASN A 112 18.80 -13.18 0.26
CA ASN A 112 19.63 -13.92 1.21
C ASN A 112 21.05 -13.31 1.26
N GLY A 113 21.53 -13.03 2.47
CA GLY A 113 22.81 -12.34 2.69
C GLY A 113 22.75 -10.81 2.64
N HIS A 114 21.59 -10.22 2.35
CA HIS A 114 21.37 -8.75 2.35
C HIS A 114 20.68 -8.23 3.62
N TRP A 115 20.66 -9.03 4.69
CA TRP A 115 19.98 -8.69 5.93
C TRP A 115 20.99 -8.46 7.05
N ASN A 116 20.83 -7.36 7.79
CA ASN A 116 21.59 -7.07 9.00
C ASN A 116 21.31 -8.14 10.07
N LYS A 117 21.99 -8.08 11.22
CA LYS A 117 21.56 -8.83 12.41
C LYS A 117 20.57 -8.02 13.24
N CYS A 118 19.73 -8.70 14.02
CA CYS A 118 18.91 -8.06 15.05
C CYS A 118 18.97 -8.82 16.37
N HIS A 119 18.31 -8.30 17.41
CA HIS A 119 18.26 -8.90 18.74
C HIS A 119 16.83 -9.12 19.25
N ASN A 120 15.82 -8.86 18.42
CA ASN A 120 14.42 -8.95 18.80
C ASN A 120 13.58 -9.44 17.62
N SER A 121 12.79 -10.49 17.85
CA SER A 121 11.93 -11.11 16.84
C SER A 121 10.87 -10.18 16.27
N LYS A 122 10.54 -9.07 16.96
CA LYS A 122 9.63 -8.04 16.42
C LYS A 122 10.13 -7.39 15.13
N TYR A 123 11.41 -7.55 14.78
CA TYR A 123 12.02 -7.02 13.56
C TYR A 123 12.21 -8.09 12.47
N GLU A 124 11.66 -9.29 12.65
CA GLU A 124 11.83 -10.41 11.72
C GLU A 124 10.72 -10.46 10.66
N HIS A 125 9.52 -9.95 10.97
CA HIS A 125 8.35 -10.05 10.07
C HIS A 125 8.15 -8.83 9.18
N PHE A 126 7.80 -9.06 7.92
CA PHE A 126 7.52 -8.02 6.93
C PHE A 126 6.24 -8.31 6.17
N ASP A 127 5.49 -7.24 5.90
CA ASP A 127 4.40 -7.20 4.93
C ASP A 127 4.64 -6.02 3.98
N ILE A 128 5.15 -6.30 2.78
CA ILE A 128 5.54 -5.27 1.81
C ILE A 128 4.48 -5.19 0.70
N PRO A 129 3.68 -4.10 0.64
CA PRO A 129 2.83 -3.82 -0.51
C PRO A 129 3.68 -3.24 -1.65
N ILE A 130 3.63 -3.82 -2.84
CA ILE A 130 4.38 -3.37 -4.03
C ILE A 130 3.37 -3.11 -5.14
N GLN A 131 3.36 -1.90 -5.68
CA GLN A 131 2.41 -1.53 -6.72
C GLN A 131 2.99 -1.78 -8.12
N PHE A 132 2.33 -2.63 -8.90
CA PHE A 132 2.60 -2.86 -10.32
C PHE A 132 1.68 -1.98 -11.16
N LYS A 133 2.26 -1.06 -11.93
CA LYS A 133 1.52 -0.21 -12.87
C LYS A 133 2.08 -0.29 -14.28
N LEU A 134 1.23 -0.05 -15.28
CA LEU A 134 1.65 0.11 -16.66
C LEU A 134 1.72 1.60 -17.00
N LYS A 135 2.82 2.00 -17.64
CA LYS A 135 3.01 3.38 -18.07
C LYS A 135 1.84 3.86 -18.94
N GLY A 136 1.33 5.06 -18.66
CA GLY A 136 0.21 5.68 -19.39
C GLY A 136 -1.17 5.24 -18.94
N THR A 137 -1.29 4.42 -17.88
CA THR A 137 -2.57 4.08 -17.26
C THR A 137 -2.84 4.97 -16.05
N LYS A 138 -4.11 5.26 -15.78
CA LYS A 138 -4.50 6.01 -14.59
C LYS A 138 -4.62 5.06 -13.39
N THR A 139 -3.88 5.36 -12.34
CA THR A 139 -3.93 4.66 -11.06
C THR A 139 -4.16 5.70 -9.98
N ILE A 140 -5.14 5.47 -9.10
CA ILE A 140 -5.56 6.45 -8.08
C ILE A 140 -5.01 6.05 -6.71
N THR A 141 -4.91 4.75 -6.44
CA THR A 141 -4.37 4.23 -5.18
C THR A 141 -2.86 4.49 -5.03
N GLU A 142 -2.47 4.93 -3.82
CA GLU A 142 -1.09 5.15 -3.38
C GLU A 142 -0.72 4.21 -2.21
N GLU A 143 -1.36 3.05 -2.14
CA GLU A 143 -1.20 2.12 -1.01
C GLU A 143 0.10 1.27 -1.07
N GLY A 144 0.82 1.25 -2.19
CA GLY A 144 2.11 0.57 -2.31
C GLY A 144 3.21 1.26 -1.49
N LEU A 145 4.16 0.50 -0.96
CA LEU A 145 5.39 1.03 -0.37
C LEU A 145 6.20 1.77 -1.43
N PHE A 146 6.35 1.14 -2.58
CA PHE A 146 6.92 1.70 -3.79
C PHE A 146 6.20 1.16 -5.03
N THR A 147 6.52 1.74 -6.19
CA THR A 147 5.86 1.44 -7.45
C THR A 147 6.84 0.89 -8.48
N PHE A 148 6.51 -0.28 -9.02
CA PHE A 148 7.17 -0.87 -10.17
C PHE A 148 6.39 -0.57 -11.46
N GLU A 149 6.94 0.33 -12.29
CA GLU A 149 6.33 0.74 -13.56
C GLU A 149 6.83 -0.10 -14.74
N GLY A 150 5.91 -0.85 -15.36
CA GLY A 150 6.16 -1.58 -16.60
C GLY A 150 5.94 -0.72 -17.85
N LYS A 151 6.73 -0.98 -18.89
CA LYS A 151 6.49 -0.41 -20.22
C LYS A 151 5.14 -0.92 -20.78
N ASN A 152 4.31 -0.01 -21.28
CA ASN A 152 3.14 -0.40 -22.05
C ASN A 152 3.52 -0.58 -23.53
N PRO A 153 3.47 -1.80 -24.10
CA PRO A 153 3.89 -2.06 -25.48
C PRO A 153 2.85 -1.59 -26.53
N GLY A 154 2.03 -0.58 -26.20
CA GLY A 154 1.03 0.01 -27.10
C GLY A 154 -0.39 -0.53 -26.93
N TYR A 155 -0.70 -1.23 -25.82
CA TYR A 155 -2.06 -1.71 -25.55
C TYR A 155 -2.89 -0.67 -24.79
N VAL A 156 -4.20 -0.64 -25.07
CA VAL A 156 -5.15 0.19 -24.31
C VAL A 156 -5.52 -0.55 -23.02
N CYS A 157 -4.80 -0.23 -21.95
CA CYS A 157 -5.08 -0.74 -20.62
C CYS A 157 -5.94 0.26 -19.83
N ASN A 158 -7.06 -0.23 -19.29
CA ASN A 158 -7.98 0.61 -18.52
C ASN A 158 -7.48 0.82 -17.09
N GLY A 159 -7.68 2.03 -16.58
CA GLY A 159 -7.36 2.39 -15.20
C GLY A 159 -8.43 1.99 -14.19
N GLU A 160 -8.14 2.26 -12.92
CA GLU A 160 -9.01 1.96 -11.78
C GLU A 160 -10.40 2.61 -11.89
N ASP A 161 -10.45 3.87 -12.32
CA ASP A 161 -11.70 4.64 -12.48
C ASP A 161 -12.67 4.03 -13.48
N TYR A 162 -12.16 3.49 -14.59
CA TYR A 162 -12.97 2.77 -15.58
C TYR A 162 -13.69 1.59 -14.95
N TYR A 163 -12.98 0.74 -14.19
CA TYR A 163 -13.57 -0.43 -13.56
C TYR A 163 -14.54 -0.05 -12.45
N LEU A 164 -14.26 1.02 -11.70
CA LEU A 164 -15.18 1.55 -10.69
C LEU A 164 -16.51 2.03 -11.30
N ALA A 165 -16.43 2.79 -12.39
CA ALA A 165 -17.62 3.24 -13.12
C ALA A 165 -18.44 2.06 -13.67
N LYS A 166 -17.79 1.03 -14.21
CA LYS A 166 -18.48 -0.18 -14.69
C LYS A 166 -19.10 -0.98 -13.55
N ALA A 167 -18.40 -1.15 -12.43
CA ALA A 167 -18.90 -1.85 -11.26
C ALA A 167 -20.19 -1.20 -10.74
N LYS A 168 -20.17 0.13 -10.51
CA LYS A 168 -21.35 0.91 -10.08
C LYS A 168 -22.51 0.75 -11.08
N LYS A 169 -22.26 0.98 -12.37
CA LYS A 169 -23.26 0.81 -13.44
C LYS A 169 -23.90 -0.58 -13.45
N TYR A 170 -23.14 -1.65 -13.20
CA TYR A 170 -23.67 -3.01 -13.19
C TYR A 170 -24.42 -3.37 -11.91
N LEU A 171 -24.08 -2.76 -10.77
CA LEU A 171 -24.87 -2.84 -9.55
C LEU A 171 -26.25 -2.19 -9.76
N ASP A 172 -26.29 -0.98 -10.30
CA ASP A 172 -27.55 -0.24 -10.58
C ASP A 172 -28.46 -1.03 -11.53
N LYS A 173 -27.87 -1.61 -12.58
CA LYS A 173 -28.58 -2.45 -13.54
C LYS A 173 -28.93 -3.85 -13.03
N LYS A 174 -28.67 -4.16 -11.75
CA LYS A 174 -28.89 -5.48 -11.12
C LYS A 174 -28.23 -6.63 -11.90
N LYS A 175 -27.02 -6.42 -12.42
CA LYS A 175 -26.19 -7.40 -13.15
C LYS A 175 -25.00 -7.88 -12.29
N PRO A 176 -25.24 -8.69 -11.23
CA PRO A 176 -24.24 -8.96 -10.19
C PRO A 176 -22.98 -9.65 -10.72
N LYS A 177 -23.08 -10.59 -11.66
CA LYS A 177 -21.90 -11.26 -12.25
C LYS A 177 -20.93 -10.28 -12.91
N LYS A 178 -21.45 -9.28 -13.63
CA LYS A 178 -20.63 -8.26 -14.29
C LYS A 178 -20.04 -7.26 -13.29
N ALA A 179 -20.79 -6.91 -12.25
CA ALA A 179 -20.29 -6.10 -11.15
C ALA A 179 -19.11 -6.79 -10.44
N ILE A 180 -19.28 -8.07 -10.06
CA ILE A 180 -18.24 -8.87 -9.40
C ILE A 180 -16.95 -8.91 -10.23
N ALA A 181 -17.05 -9.19 -11.53
CA ALA A 181 -15.86 -9.24 -12.39
C ALA A 181 -15.06 -7.92 -12.43
N ASN A 182 -15.73 -6.76 -12.37
CA ASN A 182 -15.04 -5.46 -12.29
C ASN A 182 -14.48 -5.20 -10.89
N LEU A 183 -15.19 -5.64 -9.83
CA LEU A 183 -14.74 -5.52 -8.45
C LEU A 183 -13.53 -6.40 -8.15
N ASP A 184 -13.43 -7.58 -8.76
CA ASP A 184 -12.24 -8.44 -8.66
C ASP A 184 -10.99 -7.78 -9.27
N ILE A 185 -11.18 -6.94 -10.30
CA ILE A 185 -10.11 -6.12 -10.85
C ILE A 185 -9.74 -4.99 -9.89
N LEU A 186 -10.74 -4.28 -9.36
CA LEU A 186 -10.51 -3.19 -8.40
C LEU A 186 -9.82 -3.64 -7.10
N ILE A 187 -10.16 -4.82 -6.58
CA ILE A 187 -9.51 -5.40 -5.40
C ILE A 187 -8.04 -5.74 -5.68
N ARG A 188 -7.69 -6.07 -6.93
CA ARG A 188 -6.28 -6.21 -7.32
C ARG A 188 -5.57 -4.86 -7.37
N PHE A 189 -6.24 -3.82 -7.91
CA PHE A 189 -5.71 -2.45 -7.87
C PHE A 189 -5.43 -2.00 -6.45
N ASP A 190 -6.40 -2.15 -5.56
CA ASP A 190 -6.33 -1.73 -4.16
C ASP A 190 -6.95 -2.79 -3.24
N PRO A 191 -6.13 -3.68 -2.66
CA PRO A 191 -6.59 -4.70 -1.72
C PRO A 191 -6.89 -4.13 -0.33
N PHE A 192 -6.56 -2.87 -0.05
CA PHE A 192 -6.81 -2.21 1.24
C PHE A 192 -8.16 -1.49 1.25
N ASN A 193 -8.72 -1.18 0.07
CA ASN A 193 -9.99 -0.50 -0.07
C ASN A 193 -11.19 -1.38 0.29
N GLN A 194 -11.67 -1.24 1.53
CA GLN A 194 -12.80 -2.00 2.06
C GLN A 194 -14.12 -1.77 1.30
N SER A 195 -14.28 -0.60 0.65
CA SER A 195 -15.50 -0.33 -0.12
C SER A 195 -15.68 -1.29 -1.30
N TYR A 196 -14.58 -1.73 -1.92
CA TYR A 196 -14.62 -2.69 -3.02
C TYR A 196 -15.11 -4.07 -2.56
N PHE A 197 -14.70 -4.51 -1.37
CA PHE A 197 -15.17 -5.75 -0.76
C PHE A 197 -16.65 -5.69 -0.39
N GLU A 198 -17.11 -4.58 0.20
CA GLU A 198 -18.52 -4.40 0.55
C GLU A 198 -19.43 -4.33 -0.69
N MET A 199 -19.00 -3.63 -1.75
CA MET A 199 -19.68 -3.65 -3.05
C MET A 199 -19.76 -5.07 -3.63
N LYS A 200 -18.69 -5.86 -3.51
CA LYS A 200 -18.65 -7.25 -3.99
C LYS A 200 -19.60 -8.13 -3.19
N LYS A 201 -19.62 -8.00 -1.87
CA LYS A 201 -20.54 -8.69 -0.96
C LYS A 201 -22.00 -8.36 -1.29
N GLN A 202 -22.31 -7.10 -1.58
CA GLN A 202 -23.62 -6.67 -2.06
C GLN A 202 -24.00 -7.39 -3.38
N ALA A 203 -23.10 -7.41 -4.36
CA ALA A 203 -23.33 -8.09 -5.63
C ALA A 203 -23.57 -9.61 -5.46
N ILE A 204 -22.81 -10.28 -4.57
CA ILE A 204 -22.99 -11.70 -4.26
C ILE A 204 -24.38 -11.96 -3.67
N LYS A 205 -24.81 -11.15 -2.69
CA LYS A 205 -26.15 -11.24 -2.10
C LYS A 205 -27.26 -11.09 -3.16
N MET A 206 -27.09 -10.18 -4.12
CA MET A 206 -28.03 -10.00 -5.24
C MET A 206 -28.11 -11.23 -6.15
N SER A 207 -26.98 -11.90 -6.41
CA SER A 207 -26.93 -13.14 -7.22
C SER A 207 -27.71 -14.28 -6.56
N GLY A 208 -27.57 -14.45 -5.24
CA GLY A 208 -28.30 -15.46 -4.46
C GLY A 208 -29.82 -15.24 -4.47
N LYS A 209 -30.28 -13.98 -4.33
CA LYS A 209 -31.72 -13.66 -4.42
C LYS A 209 -32.32 -13.99 -5.79
N LYS A 210 -31.55 -13.90 -6.88
CA LYS A 210 -32.03 -14.24 -8.23
C LYS A 210 -32.23 -15.74 -8.43
N LYS A 211 -31.44 -16.60 -7.78
CA LYS A 211 -31.61 -18.06 -7.84
C LYS A 211 -32.87 -18.53 -7.10
N LYS A 212 -33.27 -17.87 -6.01
CA LYS A 212 -34.47 -18.23 -5.23
C LYS A 212 -35.81 -17.77 -5.84
N ARG A 213 -35.78 -16.93 -6.89
CA ARG A 213 -36.96 -16.35 -7.56
C ARG A 213 -37.27 -17.00 -8.92
N LYS A 214 -36.51 -18.02 -9.29
CA LYS A 214 -36.75 -18.88 -10.45
C LYS A 214 -37.22 -20.23 -9.93
#